data_AF-A0A933C0U2-F1
#
_entry.id   AF-A0A933C0U2-F1
#
_cell.length_a   1.000
_cell.length_b   1.000
_cell.length_c   1.000
_cell.angle_alpha   90.00
_cell.angle_beta   90.00
_cell.angle_gamma   90.00
#
_symmetry.space_group_name_H-M   'P 1'
#
loop_
_entity.id
_entity.type
_entity.pdbx_description
1 polymer ?
#
loop_
_entity_poly.entity_id
_entity_poly.type
_entity_poly.pdbx_seq_one_letter_code
_entity_poly.pdbx_strand_id
1 'polypeptide(L)'
;MMRRAGLLGLLIAAVLLVGGACTGRATSTAPTPGEAPEARVQRVLAEAPLRPEQYQRIAELEAELGGALDELLTTVALDTTAPVFSRGNALLLLGERHAAAQLRAFRVALGAREPRVRAAAVVGLRGVLPLAPAKTVALLERALRDPETQVQARALESLGDTDAAVLRRYLAGTPPTQLRAVAEELLRVVEERGAPLGAPAESGTLERVGPGGARLLFRPLRQWPQWEAAVGELHVGTPGRPPTLVAKDVEMVAYVVPAFFSSDGRYLVYESARQIRVRDLESGNERALGPGIAPRGFPFTDDLLFLRERPDASVRQGDDVVLSYQVLRAPFAGGEPTSLGELTAIVRGQRRGAYSPARWMRVREQEGVIYLEGEDVSSFRLPDPFLSQNTAP
;
A
#
# COMPACT_ATOMS: atom_id res chain seq x y z
N MET A 1 -14.85 -10.68 -13.10
CA MET A 1 -14.37 -9.92 -11.93
C MET A 1 -13.19 -8.96 -12.20
N MET A 2 -12.73 -8.76 -13.46
CA MET A 2 -11.64 -7.82 -13.82
C MET A 2 -11.96 -6.30 -13.72
N ARG A 3 -13.13 -5.91 -13.20
CA ARG A 3 -13.67 -4.55 -13.38
C ARG A 3 -13.33 -3.52 -12.28
N ARG A 4 -12.62 -3.85 -11.20
CA ARG A 4 -12.39 -2.88 -10.10
C ARG A 4 -10.93 -2.46 -9.89
N ALA A 5 -9.97 -3.38 -9.95
CA ALA A 5 -8.54 -3.03 -9.87
C ALA A 5 -8.02 -2.33 -11.14
N GLY A 6 -8.46 -2.78 -12.32
CA GLY A 6 -8.18 -2.10 -13.59
C GLY A 6 -8.88 -0.74 -13.69
N LEU A 7 -9.98 -0.52 -12.94
CA LEU A 7 -10.72 0.74 -12.97
C LEU A 7 -9.99 1.87 -12.22
N LEU A 8 -9.20 1.57 -11.18
CA LEU A 8 -8.43 2.60 -10.45
C LEU A 8 -7.32 3.19 -11.33
N GLY A 9 -6.63 2.34 -12.10
CA GLY A 9 -5.66 2.77 -13.12
C GLY A 9 -6.32 3.48 -14.30
N LEU A 10 -7.50 3.01 -14.76
CA LEU A 10 -8.22 3.62 -15.89
C LEU A 10 -8.86 4.97 -15.57
N LEU A 11 -9.41 5.15 -14.35
CA LEU A 11 -10.02 6.42 -13.94
C LEU A 11 -8.98 7.53 -13.81
N ILE A 12 -7.76 7.21 -13.37
CA ILE A 12 -6.65 8.17 -13.30
C ILE A 12 -6.15 8.50 -14.72
N ALA A 13 -6.06 7.53 -15.62
CA ALA A 13 -5.68 7.76 -17.02
C ALA A 13 -6.67 8.68 -17.76
N ALA A 14 -7.98 8.59 -17.47
CA ALA A 14 -9.02 9.40 -18.11
C ALA A 14 -8.98 10.89 -17.69
N VAL A 15 -8.50 11.21 -16.48
CA VAL A 15 -8.34 12.59 -16.00
C VAL A 15 -7.11 13.29 -16.63
N LEU A 16 -6.21 12.55 -17.27
CA LEU A 16 -4.89 13.01 -17.72
C LEU A 16 -4.80 13.40 -19.21
N LEU A 17 -5.90 13.45 -19.97
CA LEU A 17 -5.88 13.59 -21.44
C LEU A 17 -5.97 15.02 -22.01
N VAL A 18 -5.76 16.07 -21.21
CA VAL A 18 -5.74 17.46 -21.73
C VAL A 18 -4.38 18.09 -21.51
N GLY A 19 -3.51 18.06 -22.55
CA GLY A 19 -2.17 18.62 -22.43
C GLY A 19 -1.30 18.63 -23.68
N GLY A 20 -1.80 19.19 -24.79
CA GLY A 20 -1.04 19.90 -25.84
C GLY A 20 0.23 19.23 -26.40
N ALA A 21 0.09 18.58 -27.57
CA ALA A 21 1.21 18.21 -28.41
C ALA A 21 1.70 19.42 -29.22
N CYS A 22 2.81 20.03 -28.81
CA CYS A 22 3.64 20.82 -29.70
C CYS A 22 4.86 19.98 -30.07
N THR A 23 4.85 19.45 -31.29
CA THR A 23 5.94 18.68 -31.88
C THR A 23 7.11 19.59 -32.22
N GLY A 24 8.07 19.73 -31.30
CA GLY A 24 9.40 20.24 -31.59
C GLY A 24 10.25 19.14 -32.22
N ARG A 25 10.62 19.29 -33.49
CA ARG A 25 11.50 18.35 -34.21
C ARG A 25 12.95 18.66 -33.83
N ALA A 26 13.54 17.83 -32.97
CA ALA A 26 14.97 17.88 -32.67
C ALA A 26 15.73 16.85 -33.51
N THR A 27 16.81 17.30 -34.14
CA THR A 27 17.74 16.51 -34.95
C THR A 27 18.53 15.53 -34.08
N SER A 28 18.36 14.23 -34.33
CA SER A 28 19.22 13.18 -33.80
C SER A 28 20.61 13.30 -34.42
N THR A 29 21.61 13.65 -33.63
CA THR A 29 23.04 13.62 -34.02
C THR A 29 23.75 12.52 -33.25
N ALA A 30 24.49 11.69 -33.99
CA ALA A 30 25.31 10.58 -33.49
C ALA A 30 26.25 11.01 -32.32
N PRO A 31 26.63 10.08 -31.42
CA PRO A 31 27.57 10.38 -30.34
C PRO A 31 28.89 10.92 -30.90
N THR A 32 29.38 12.01 -30.32
CA THR A 32 30.64 12.64 -30.72
C THR A 32 31.77 11.99 -29.93
N PRO A 33 32.85 11.50 -30.56
CA PRO A 33 33.99 10.94 -29.83
C PRO A 33 34.56 11.97 -28.85
N GLY A 34 34.70 11.61 -27.57
CA GLY A 34 35.23 12.50 -26.53
C GLY A 34 34.21 13.43 -25.86
N GLU A 35 32.91 13.24 -26.10
CA GLU A 35 31.86 13.97 -25.40
C GLU A 35 31.87 13.68 -23.88
N ALA A 36 31.78 14.74 -23.07
CA ALA A 36 31.72 14.64 -21.62
C ALA A 36 30.48 13.83 -21.17
N PRO A 37 30.59 12.99 -20.12
CA PRO A 37 29.48 12.18 -19.62
C PRO A 37 28.20 12.98 -19.34
N GLU A 38 28.33 14.20 -18.84
CA GLU A 38 27.23 15.14 -18.57
C GLU A 38 26.42 15.44 -19.84
N ALA A 39 27.11 15.76 -20.94
CA ALA A 39 26.49 16.11 -22.21
C ALA A 39 25.81 14.90 -22.86
N ARG A 40 26.40 13.70 -22.73
CA ARG A 40 25.78 12.44 -23.15
C ARG A 40 24.48 12.17 -22.40
N VAL A 41 24.49 12.31 -21.07
CA VAL A 41 23.29 12.14 -20.24
C VAL A 41 22.22 13.16 -20.63
N GLN A 42 22.56 14.45 -20.72
CA GLN A 42 21.60 15.49 -21.11
C GLN A 42 20.96 15.22 -22.48
N ARG A 43 21.76 14.78 -23.46
CA ARG A 43 21.27 14.44 -24.80
C ARG A 43 20.27 13.29 -24.77
N VAL A 44 20.56 12.23 -24.03
CA VAL A 44 19.65 11.07 -23.91
C VAL A 44 18.34 11.48 -23.26
N LEU A 45 18.38 12.39 -22.28
CA LEU A 45 17.19 12.88 -21.57
C LEU A 45 16.38 13.94 -22.33
N ALA A 46 16.89 14.48 -23.44
CA ALA A 46 16.29 15.62 -24.14
C ALA A 46 14.95 15.31 -24.84
N GLU A 47 14.64 14.04 -25.12
CA GLU A 47 13.38 13.66 -25.77
C GLU A 47 12.31 13.22 -24.76
N ALA A 48 11.04 13.50 -25.08
CA ALA A 48 9.90 12.99 -24.32
C ALA A 48 8.78 12.47 -25.25
N PRO A 49 8.18 11.31 -24.93
CA PRO A 49 8.57 10.36 -23.88
C PRO A 49 9.91 9.63 -24.22
N LEU A 50 10.57 9.06 -23.22
CA LEU A 50 11.73 8.19 -23.44
C LEU A 50 11.32 6.99 -24.30
N ARG A 51 12.06 6.77 -25.38
CA ARG A 51 11.88 5.68 -26.33
C ARG A 51 12.72 4.47 -25.92
N PRO A 52 12.38 3.25 -26.37
CA PRO A 52 13.16 2.05 -26.07
C PRO A 52 14.67 2.18 -26.36
N GLU A 53 15.05 2.85 -27.46
CA GLU A 53 16.45 3.11 -27.80
C GLU A 53 17.17 3.98 -26.76
N GLN A 54 16.47 4.91 -26.12
CA GLN A 54 17.05 5.77 -25.09
C GLN A 54 17.23 4.99 -23.79
N TYR A 55 16.31 4.09 -23.44
CA TYR A 55 16.51 3.17 -22.31
C TYR A 55 17.74 2.28 -22.50
N GLN A 56 17.99 1.80 -23.73
CA GLN A 56 19.22 1.06 -24.02
C GLN A 56 20.47 1.92 -23.81
N ARG A 57 20.47 3.18 -24.29
CA ARG A 57 21.59 4.11 -24.06
C ARG A 57 21.78 4.45 -22.58
N ILE A 58 20.70 4.51 -21.80
CA ILE A 58 20.77 4.70 -20.34
C ILE A 58 21.43 3.48 -19.68
N ALA A 59 21.07 2.26 -20.10
CA ALA A 59 21.71 1.04 -19.60
C ALA A 59 23.20 0.97 -19.94
N GLU A 60 23.60 1.45 -21.14
CA GLU A 60 25.01 1.59 -21.52
C GLU A 60 25.74 2.61 -20.63
N LEU A 61 25.13 3.77 -20.39
CA LEU A 61 25.67 4.79 -19.49
C LEU A 61 25.76 4.29 -18.04
N GLU A 62 24.80 3.49 -17.60
CA GLU A 62 24.82 2.86 -16.29
C GLU A 62 25.99 1.87 -16.16
N ALA A 63 26.19 1.01 -17.16
CA ALA A 63 27.31 0.07 -17.18
C ALA A 63 28.67 0.78 -17.16
N GLU A 64 28.76 1.95 -17.79
CA GLU A 64 29.98 2.76 -17.85
C GLU A 64 30.24 3.55 -16.56
N LEU A 65 29.21 4.22 -16.01
CA LEU A 65 29.36 5.24 -14.97
C LEU A 65 29.00 4.73 -13.56
N GLY A 66 28.26 3.62 -13.47
CA GLY A 66 27.79 3.07 -12.20
C GLY A 66 27.04 4.13 -11.37
N GLY A 67 27.43 4.28 -10.10
CA GLY A 67 26.81 5.25 -9.19
C GLY A 67 27.01 6.72 -9.58
N ALA A 68 28.01 7.05 -10.40
CA ALA A 68 28.21 8.42 -10.87
C ALA A 68 27.05 8.91 -11.78
N LEU A 69 26.31 7.98 -12.41
CA LEU A 69 25.12 8.32 -13.18
C LEU A 69 24.05 8.98 -12.31
N ASP A 70 23.87 8.55 -11.05
CA ASP A 70 22.86 9.11 -10.15
C ASP A 70 23.17 10.58 -9.79
N GLU A 71 24.45 10.92 -9.65
CA GLU A 71 24.92 12.30 -9.42
C GLU A 71 24.69 13.18 -10.65
N LEU A 72 24.90 12.64 -11.86
CA LEU A 72 24.63 13.33 -13.11
C LEU A 72 23.12 13.56 -13.32
N LEU A 73 22.29 12.55 -13.08
CA LEU A 73 20.84 12.67 -13.13
C LEU A 73 20.33 13.69 -12.10
N THR A 74 20.91 13.69 -10.90
CA THR A 74 20.62 14.70 -9.87
C THR A 74 20.96 16.10 -10.35
N THR A 75 22.12 16.29 -10.98
CA THR A 75 22.54 17.56 -11.56
C THR A 75 21.54 18.04 -12.62
N VAL A 76 21.13 17.17 -13.54
CA VAL A 76 20.12 17.51 -14.57
C VAL A 76 18.77 17.84 -13.94
N ALA A 77 18.31 17.09 -12.94
CA ALA A 77 17.02 17.36 -12.28
C ALA A 77 16.98 18.73 -11.58
N LEU A 78 18.11 19.14 -10.99
CA LEU A 78 18.28 20.39 -10.25
C LEU A 78 18.54 21.61 -11.14
N ASP A 79 19.05 21.41 -12.36
CA ASP A 79 19.31 22.49 -13.30
C ASP A 79 18.01 23.13 -13.81
N THR A 80 17.72 24.35 -13.34
CA THR A 80 16.53 25.10 -13.74
C THR A 80 16.60 25.64 -15.17
N THR A 81 17.76 25.59 -15.81
CA THR A 81 17.96 25.99 -17.22
C THR A 81 17.75 24.82 -18.17
N ALA A 82 17.83 23.57 -17.67
CA ALA A 82 17.57 22.39 -18.46
C ALA A 82 16.09 22.30 -18.90
N PRO A 83 15.80 21.71 -20.07
CA PRO A 83 14.43 21.49 -20.52
C PRO A 83 13.59 20.74 -19.48
N VAL A 84 12.32 21.12 -19.35
CA VAL A 84 11.35 20.50 -18.41
C VAL A 84 11.31 18.98 -18.52
N PHE A 85 11.36 18.47 -19.75
CA PHE A 85 11.33 17.03 -20.02
C PHE A 85 12.61 16.34 -19.56
N SER A 86 13.79 16.94 -19.76
CA SER A 86 15.06 16.37 -19.29
C SER A 86 15.08 16.27 -17.76
N ARG A 87 14.62 17.31 -17.07
CA ARG A 87 14.49 17.32 -15.61
C ARG A 87 13.52 16.23 -15.13
N GLY A 88 12.37 16.10 -15.79
CA GLY A 88 11.37 15.08 -15.50
C GLY A 88 11.91 13.66 -15.70
N ASN A 89 12.52 13.39 -16.86
CA ASN A 89 13.12 12.10 -17.16
C ASN A 89 14.22 11.73 -16.16
N ALA A 90 15.07 12.69 -15.75
CA ALA A 90 16.09 12.46 -14.74
C ALA A 90 15.49 11.99 -13.40
N LEU A 91 14.39 12.60 -12.96
CA LEU A 91 13.69 12.22 -11.73
C LEU A 91 13.04 10.84 -11.82
N LEU A 92 12.47 10.50 -12.97
CA LEU A 92 11.91 9.16 -13.20
C LEU A 92 13.00 8.10 -13.14
N LEU A 93 14.13 8.32 -13.82
CA LEU A 93 15.26 7.39 -13.81
C LEU A 93 15.89 7.25 -12.42
N LEU A 94 16.04 8.33 -11.66
CA LEU A 94 16.46 8.24 -10.25
C LEU A 94 15.51 7.35 -9.43
N GLY A 95 14.22 7.38 -9.73
CA GLY A 95 13.21 6.52 -9.11
C GLY A 95 13.34 5.05 -9.53
N GLU A 96 13.42 4.78 -10.83
CA GLU A 96 13.60 3.43 -11.41
C GLU A 96 14.90 2.76 -10.92
N ARG A 97 15.93 3.56 -10.67
CA ARG A 97 17.22 3.12 -10.12
C ARG A 97 17.24 3.02 -8.60
N HIS A 98 16.11 3.29 -7.94
CA HIS A 98 15.96 3.28 -6.49
C HIS A 98 17.01 4.16 -5.75
N ALA A 99 17.35 5.32 -6.31
CA ALA A 99 18.44 6.17 -5.82
C ALA A 99 18.08 6.93 -4.52
N ALA A 100 17.92 6.21 -3.40
CA ALA A 100 17.48 6.77 -2.12
C ALA A 100 18.45 7.81 -1.52
N ALA A 101 19.74 7.75 -1.87
CA ALA A 101 20.72 8.78 -1.50
C ALA A 101 20.38 10.14 -2.12
N GLN A 102 19.70 10.16 -3.27
CA GLN A 102 19.37 11.36 -4.04
C GLN A 102 18.00 11.97 -3.69
N LEU A 103 17.44 11.66 -2.51
CA LEU A 103 16.17 12.24 -2.03
C LEU A 103 16.13 13.79 -2.05
N ARG A 104 17.30 14.45 -2.04
CA ARG A 104 17.41 15.90 -2.19
C ARG A 104 16.88 16.37 -3.55
N ALA A 105 17.17 15.65 -4.64
CA ALA A 105 16.73 16.00 -6.00
C ALA A 105 15.20 16.10 -6.05
N PHE A 106 14.51 15.06 -5.56
CA PHE A 106 13.05 15.02 -5.48
C PHE A 106 12.47 16.15 -4.63
N ARG A 107 13.05 16.41 -3.45
CA ARG A 107 12.60 17.49 -2.56
C ARG A 107 12.67 18.86 -3.23
N VAL A 108 13.75 19.15 -3.95
CA VAL A 108 13.90 20.42 -4.67
C VAL A 108 12.95 20.47 -5.86
N ALA A 109 12.83 19.37 -6.62
CA ALA A 109 11.95 19.26 -7.77
C ALA A 109 10.47 19.46 -7.41
N LEU A 110 10.02 19.05 -6.22
CA LEU A 110 8.67 19.36 -5.70
C LEU A 110 8.42 20.85 -5.45
N GLY A 111 9.46 21.69 -5.45
CA GLY A 111 9.35 23.15 -5.43
C GLY A 111 9.40 23.80 -6.81
N ALA A 112 9.54 23.03 -7.89
CA ALA A 112 9.65 23.57 -9.25
C ALA A 112 8.37 24.31 -9.68
N ARG A 113 8.53 25.36 -10.48
CA ARG A 113 7.40 26.11 -11.03
C ARG A 113 6.54 25.24 -11.95
N GLU A 114 7.17 24.34 -12.69
CA GLU A 114 6.53 23.50 -13.69
C GLU A 114 5.85 22.28 -13.05
N PRO A 115 4.51 22.15 -13.16
CA PRO A 115 3.78 21.01 -12.59
C PRO A 115 4.27 19.65 -13.10
N ARG A 116 4.76 19.59 -14.34
CA ARG A 116 5.31 18.37 -14.96
C ARG A 116 6.55 17.85 -14.23
N VAL A 117 7.45 18.74 -13.80
CA VAL A 117 8.65 18.36 -13.03
C VAL A 117 8.24 17.88 -11.64
N ARG A 118 7.29 18.57 -10.99
CA ARG A 118 6.76 18.13 -9.69
C ARG A 118 6.09 16.76 -9.78
N ALA A 119 5.26 16.53 -10.80
CA ALA A 119 4.61 15.24 -11.04
C ALA A 119 5.64 14.12 -11.30
N ALA A 120 6.68 14.39 -12.10
CA ALA A 120 7.76 13.43 -12.33
C ALA A 120 8.54 13.09 -11.05
N ALA A 121 8.81 14.10 -10.19
CA ALA A 121 9.41 13.87 -8.88
C ALA A 121 8.54 12.93 -8.03
N VAL A 122 7.23 13.15 -8.02
CA VAL A 122 6.28 12.30 -7.28
C VAL A 122 6.29 10.86 -7.80
N VAL A 123 6.26 10.65 -9.12
CA VAL A 123 6.30 9.31 -9.71
C VAL A 123 7.62 8.62 -9.37
N GLY A 124 8.76 9.31 -9.51
CA GLY A 124 10.06 8.74 -9.17
C GLY A 124 10.21 8.40 -7.68
N LEU A 125 9.56 9.14 -6.78
CA LEU A 125 9.53 8.82 -5.35
C LEU A 125 8.92 7.44 -5.07
N ARG A 126 8.06 6.89 -5.94
CA ARG A 126 7.50 5.54 -5.80
C ARG A 126 8.61 4.47 -5.74
N GLY A 127 9.61 4.56 -6.60
CA GLY A 127 10.73 3.59 -6.60
C GLY A 127 11.65 3.74 -5.39
N VAL A 128 11.70 4.91 -4.78
CA VAL A 128 12.50 5.18 -3.57
C VAL A 128 11.77 4.80 -2.28
N LEU A 129 10.43 4.67 -2.34
CA LEU A 129 9.58 4.43 -1.17
C LEU A 129 9.99 3.20 -0.34
N PRO A 130 10.31 2.03 -0.91
CA PRO A 130 10.72 0.86 -0.13
C PRO A 130 12.01 1.07 0.66
N LEU A 131 12.93 1.88 0.14
CA LEU A 131 14.27 2.08 0.73
C LEU A 131 14.33 3.20 1.76
N ALA A 132 13.45 4.20 1.65
CA ALA A 132 13.39 5.32 2.59
C ALA A 132 11.95 5.72 2.97
N PRO A 133 11.14 4.81 3.56
CA PRO A 133 9.69 5.00 3.69
C PRO A 133 9.30 6.31 4.36
N ALA A 134 9.83 6.59 5.55
CA ALA A 134 9.45 7.78 6.32
C ALA A 134 9.75 9.10 5.57
N LYS A 135 10.93 9.20 4.93
CA LYS A 135 11.34 10.40 4.19
C LYS A 135 10.52 10.57 2.92
N THR A 136 10.27 9.48 2.20
CA THR A 136 9.48 9.49 0.96
C THR A 136 8.02 9.81 1.23
N VAL A 137 7.42 9.21 2.26
CA VAL A 137 6.03 9.51 2.70
C VAL A 137 5.87 10.99 3.04
N ALA A 138 6.83 11.59 3.75
CA ALA A 138 6.77 13.02 4.06
C ALA A 138 6.80 13.91 2.79
N LEU A 139 7.53 13.51 1.74
CA LEU A 139 7.53 14.21 0.46
C LEU A 139 6.24 14.00 -0.32
N LEU A 140 5.68 12.78 -0.33
CA LEU A 140 4.38 12.49 -0.94
C LEU A 140 3.24 13.26 -0.25
N GLU A 141 3.26 13.36 1.08
CA GLU A 141 2.30 14.16 1.84
C GLU A 141 2.40 15.67 1.52
N ARG A 142 3.60 16.17 1.21
CA ARG A 142 3.75 17.52 0.67
C ARG A 142 3.10 17.62 -0.72
N ALA A 143 3.31 16.65 -1.60
CA ALA A 143 2.72 16.64 -2.94
C ALA A 143 1.19 16.47 -2.96
N LEU A 144 0.60 15.83 -1.96
CA LEU A 144 -0.86 15.78 -1.77
C LEU A 144 -1.48 17.16 -1.47
N ARG A 145 -0.67 18.15 -1.11
CA ARG A 145 -1.08 19.55 -0.90
C ARG A 145 -0.71 20.46 -2.07
N ASP A 146 -0.25 19.92 -3.19
CA ASP A 146 0.11 20.69 -4.37
C ASP A 146 -1.13 21.40 -4.95
N PRO A 147 -1.04 22.64 -5.46
CA PRO A 147 -2.17 23.30 -6.09
C PRO A 147 -2.67 22.57 -7.36
N GLU A 148 -1.84 21.77 -8.00
CA GLU A 148 -2.18 21.07 -9.24
C GLU A 148 -2.73 19.67 -8.99
N THR A 149 -3.98 19.44 -9.40
CA THR A 149 -4.68 18.15 -9.24
C THR A 149 -3.88 16.97 -9.83
N GLN A 150 -3.16 17.17 -10.93
CA GLN A 150 -2.33 16.11 -11.51
C GLN A 150 -1.18 15.67 -10.60
N VAL A 151 -0.59 16.58 -9.82
CA VAL A 151 0.50 16.26 -8.88
C VAL A 151 -0.07 15.51 -7.67
N GLN A 152 -1.23 15.96 -7.16
CA GLN A 152 -1.95 15.25 -6.10
C GLN A 152 -2.35 13.83 -6.52
N ALA A 153 -2.84 13.65 -7.76
CA ALA A 153 -3.22 12.35 -8.31
C ALA A 153 -2.03 11.37 -8.34
N ARG A 154 -0.86 11.84 -8.83
CA ARG A 154 0.37 11.04 -8.81
C ARG A 154 0.84 10.73 -7.40
N ALA A 155 0.59 11.62 -6.44
CA ALA A 155 0.98 11.42 -5.06
C ALA A 155 0.12 10.36 -4.39
N LEU A 156 -1.19 10.34 -4.65
CA LEU A 156 -2.09 9.26 -4.22
C LEU A 156 -1.68 7.92 -4.84
N GLU A 157 -1.41 7.90 -6.15
CA GLU A 157 -0.96 6.70 -6.86
C GLU A 157 0.36 6.15 -6.28
N SER A 158 1.33 7.03 -6.02
CA SER A 158 2.65 6.65 -5.51
C SER A 158 2.61 6.25 -4.03
N LEU A 159 1.72 6.86 -3.23
CA LEU A 159 1.49 6.46 -1.85
C LEU A 159 0.81 5.09 -1.77
N GLY A 160 -0.15 4.83 -2.66
CA GLY A 160 -0.88 3.58 -2.74
C GLY A 160 -1.50 3.19 -1.39
N ASP A 161 -1.19 1.99 -0.91
CA ASP A 161 -1.67 1.46 0.36
C ASP A 161 -0.71 1.67 1.56
N THR A 162 0.33 2.48 1.37
CA THR A 162 1.45 2.57 2.32
C THR A 162 1.03 3.18 3.66
N ASP A 163 0.37 4.33 3.66
CA ASP A 163 0.12 5.10 4.89
C ASP A 163 -1.35 5.55 5.00
N ALA A 164 -2.11 4.86 5.84
CA ALA A 164 -3.51 5.16 6.12
C ALA A 164 -3.69 6.51 6.84
N ALA A 165 -2.73 6.92 7.67
CA ALA A 165 -2.82 8.18 8.41
C ALA A 165 -2.66 9.38 7.47
N VAL A 166 -1.78 9.29 6.47
CA VAL A 166 -1.66 10.30 5.40
C VAL A 166 -2.94 10.39 4.59
N LEU A 167 -3.53 9.27 4.18
CA LEU A 167 -4.80 9.25 3.45
C LEU A 167 -5.93 9.93 4.25
N ARG A 168 -6.02 9.66 5.55
CA ARG A 168 -7.01 10.34 6.43
C ARG A 168 -6.77 11.83 6.52
N ARG A 169 -5.51 12.28 6.70
CA ARG A 169 -5.18 13.71 6.72
C ARG A 169 -5.55 14.41 5.41
N TYR A 170 -5.32 13.74 4.29
CA TYR A 170 -5.73 14.24 2.98
C TYR A 170 -7.26 14.37 2.87
N LEU A 171 -8.01 13.35 3.30
CA LEU A 171 -9.48 13.35 3.28
C LEU A 171 -10.13 14.36 4.24
N ALA A 172 -9.47 14.65 5.37
CA ALA A 172 -9.91 15.62 6.36
C ALA A 172 -9.82 17.08 5.87
N GLY A 173 -9.03 17.34 4.82
CA GLY A 173 -9.03 18.63 4.15
C GLY A 173 -10.18 18.78 3.14
N THR A 174 -9.90 19.52 2.07
CA THR A 174 -10.85 19.74 0.96
C THR A 174 -10.25 19.27 -0.38
N PRO A 175 -9.94 17.96 -0.53
CA PRO A 175 -9.41 17.44 -1.78
C PRO A 175 -10.42 17.59 -2.94
N PRO A 176 -9.95 17.70 -4.19
CA PRO A 176 -10.82 17.67 -5.36
C PRO A 176 -11.73 16.44 -5.35
N THR A 177 -13.01 16.61 -5.71
CA THR A 177 -14.04 15.55 -5.61
C THR A 177 -13.61 14.22 -6.26
N GLN A 178 -12.96 14.30 -7.43
CA GLN A 178 -12.46 13.12 -8.14
C GLN A 178 -11.38 12.37 -7.33
N LEU A 179 -10.48 13.10 -6.67
CA LEU A 179 -9.41 12.50 -5.87
C LEU A 179 -9.88 12.07 -4.48
N ARG A 180 -10.93 12.71 -3.94
CA ARG A 180 -11.59 12.27 -2.71
C ARG A 180 -12.06 10.82 -2.83
N ALA A 181 -12.80 10.49 -3.89
CA ALA A 181 -13.30 9.13 -4.12
C ALA A 181 -12.17 8.09 -4.22
N VAL A 182 -11.07 8.44 -4.89
CA VAL A 182 -9.88 7.57 -4.98
C VAL A 182 -9.24 7.37 -3.61
N ALA A 183 -9.06 8.44 -2.82
CA ALA A 183 -8.47 8.36 -1.50
C ALA A 183 -9.36 7.60 -0.49
N GLU A 184 -10.69 7.74 -0.57
CA GLU A 184 -11.65 6.95 0.22
C GLU A 184 -11.54 5.45 -0.10
N GLU A 185 -11.45 5.11 -1.39
CA GLU A 185 -11.31 3.72 -1.83
C GLU A 185 -9.95 3.13 -1.41
N LEU A 186 -8.86 3.88 -1.56
CA LEU A 186 -7.54 3.46 -1.07
C LEU A 186 -7.58 3.24 0.45
N LEU A 187 -8.16 4.18 1.21
CA LEU A 187 -8.27 4.06 2.67
C LEU A 187 -9.09 2.82 3.07
N ARG A 188 -10.21 2.58 2.39
CA ARG A 188 -11.02 1.37 2.60
C ARG A 188 -10.20 0.10 2.40
N VAL A 189 -9.48 0.02 1.27
CA VAL A 189 -8.66 -1.15 0.93
C VAL A 189 -7.54 -1.37 1.94
N VAL A 190 -6.85 -0.30 2.39
CA VAL A 190 -5.75 -0.47 3.36
C VAL A 190 -6.25 -0.95 4.71
N GLU A 191 -7.41 -0.48 5.16
CA GLU A 191 -8.04 -0.89 6.42
C GLU A 191 -8.54 -2.34 6.35
N GLU A 192 -9.07 -2.78 5.20
CA GLU A 192 -9.41 -4.20 4.95
C GLU A 192 -8.16 -5.09 4.95
N ARG A 193 -7.02 -4.56 4.51
CA ARG A 193 -5.71 -5.22 4.54
C ARG A 193 -5.02 -5.15 5.90
N GLY A 194 -5.69 -4.64 6.94
CA GLY A 194 -5.18 -4.66 8.32
C GLY A 194 -4.53 -3.37 8.80
N ALA A 195 -4.70 -2.25 8.09
CA ALA A 195 -4.31 -0.95 8.64
C ALA A 195 -5.13 -0.62 9.91
N PRO A 196 -4.53 0.09 10.89
CA PRO A 196 -5.27 0.68 11.99
C PRO A 196 -6.42 1.53 11.48
N LEU A 197 -7.61 1.39 12.05
CA LEU A 197 -8.75 2.26 11.77
C LEU A 197 -8.47 3.70 12.24
N GLY A 198 -9.33 4.63 11.85
CA GLY A 198 -9.23 6.03 12.30
C GLY A 198 -9.27 6.17 13.81
N ALA A 199 -8.91 7.35 14.32
CA ALA A 199 -8.99 7.63 15.74
C ALA A 199 -10.39 7.26 16.26
N PRO A 200 -10.48 6.52 17.38
CA PRO A 200 -11.76 6.10 17.91
C PRO A 200 -12.62 7.31 18.25
N ALA A 201 -13.94 7.16 18.16
CA ALA A 201 -14.87 8.12 18.75
C ALA A 201 -14.58 8.24 20.27
N GLU A 202 -15.11 9.28 20.93
CA GLU A 202 -14.95 9.45 22.39
C GLU A 202 -15.37 8.20 23.18
N SER A 203 -16.31 7.41 22.65
CA SER A 203 -16.75 6.12 23.21
C SER A 203 -15.76 4.97 23.04
N GLY A 204 -14.62 5.19 22.37
CA GLY A 204 -13.70 4.12 21.94
C GLY A 204 -14.19 3.31 20.73
N THR A 205 -15.37 3.65 20.18
CA THR A 205 -15.95 2.92 19.04
C THR A 205 -15.10 3.13 17.79
N LEU A 206 -14.83 2.04 17.08
CA LEU A 206 -14.19 2.05 15.79
C LEU A 206 -15.19 1.66 14.71
N GLU A 207 -15.03 2.25 13.54
CA GLU A 207 -15.91 2.01 12.41
C GLU A 207 -15.12 1.93 11.11
N ARG A 208 -15.57 1.03 10.23
CA ARG A 208 -15.16 0.99 8.83
C ARG A 208 -16.37 0.83 7.93
N VAL A 209 -16.37 1.54 6.80
CA VAL A 209 -17.34 1.35 5.71
C VAL A 209 -16.77 0.34 4.72
N GLY A 210 -17.51 -0.73 4.46
CA GLY A 210 -17.20 -1.76 3.48
C GLY A 210 -17.94 -1.59 2.16
N PRO A 211 -17.89 -2.61 1.28
CA PRO A 211 -18.58 -2.60 0.00
C PRO A 211 -20.09 -2.32 0.13
N GLY A 212 -20.64 -1.55 -0.80
CA GLY A 212 -22.07 -1.23 -0.84
C GLY A 212 -22.59 -0.40 0.34
N GLY A 213 -21.71 0.23 1.11
CA GLY A 213 -22.08 1.03 2.28
C GLY A 213 -22.38 0.20 3.54
N ALA A 214 -22.05 -1.10 3.53
CA ALA A 214 -22.07 -1.90 4.76
C ALA A 214 -21.10 -1.30 5.79
N ARG A 215 -21.44 -1.37 7.07
CA ARG A 215 -20.63 -0.79 8.16
C ARG A 215 -20.20 -1.89 9.11
N LEU A 216 -18.92 -1.94 9.41
CA LEU A 216 -18.37 -2.75 10.47
C LEU A 216 -18.10 -1.84 11.67
N LEU A 217 -18.71 -2.17 12.81
CA LEU A 217 -18.71 -1.35 14.01
C LEU A 217 -18.14 -2.18 15.16
N PHE A 218 -17.05 -1.73 15.74
CA PHE A 218 -16.48 -2.31 16.96
C PHE A 218 -16.79 -1.42 18.15
N ARG A 219 -17.51 -1.95 19.13
CA ARG A 219 -17.86 -1.27 20.38
C ARG A 219 -17.06 -1.87 21.53
N PRO A 220 -16.08 -1.15 22.10
CA PRO A 220 -15.29 -1.68 23.18
C PRO A 220 -16.15 -1.87 24.45
N LEU A 221 -15.94 -2.97 25.15
CA LEU A 221 -16.50 -3.24 26.48
C LEU A 221 -15.43 -3.10 27.57
N ARG A 222 -14.19 -3.44 27.25
CA ARG A 222 -13.00 -3.31 28.11
C ARG A 222 -11.84 -2.77 27.29
N GLN A 223 -11.06 -1.85 27.84
CA GLN A 223 -9.99 -1.16 27.13
C GLN A 223 -8.70 -1.11 27.96
N TRP A 224 -7.57 -1.16 27.27
CA TRP A 224 -6.22 -0.94 27.79
C TRP A 224 -5.51 0.08 26.87
N PRO A 225 -5.77 1.39 27.07
CA PRO A 225 -5.26 2.43 26.17
C PRO A 225 -3.74 2.44 26.02
N GLN A 226 -3.00 2.10 27.09
CA GLN A 226 -1.54 2.03 27.08
C GLN A 226 -0.97 0.98 26.11
N TRP A 227 -1.79 0.03 25.67
CA TRP A 227 -1.43 -0.99 24.67
C TRP A 227 -2.22 -0.82 23.36
N GLU A 228 -3.05 0.21 23.28
CA GLU A 228 -4.04 0.43 22.21
C GLU A 228 -4.88 -0.84 21.96
N ALA A 229 -5.31 -1.49 23.04
CA ALA A 229 -6.02 -2.77 22.98
C ALA A 229 -7.42 -2.65 23.60
N ALA A 230 -8.38 -3.41 23.09
CA ALA A 230 -9.70 -3.51 23.66
C ALA A 230 -10.34 -4.87 23.36
N VAL A 231 -11.26 -5.29 24.23
CA VAL A 231 -12.19 -6.39 23.97
C VAL A 231 -13.60 -5.81 23.89
N GLY A 232 -14.35 -6.20 22.87
CA GLY A 232 -15.66 -5.61 22.61
C GLY A 232 -16.61 -6.44 21.77
N GLU A 233 -17.66 -5.78 21.34
CA GLU A 233 -18.68 -6.32 20.46
C GLU A 233 -18.44 -5.89 19.02
N LEU A 234 -18.67 -6.83 18.10
CA LEU A 234 -18.67 -6.57 16.67
C LEU A 234 -20.10 -6.52 16.16
N HIS A 235 -20.44 -5.40 15.53
CA HIS A 235 -21.74 -5.14 14.93
C HIS A 235 -21.58 -4.92 13.42
N VAL A 236 -22.59 -5.33 12.66
CA VAL A 236 -22.68 -5.05 11.22
C VAL A 236 -23.93 -4.22 10.94
N GLY A 237 -23.72 -3.05 10.35
CA GLY A 237 -24.78 -2.20 9.82
C GLY A 237 -24.94 -2.40 8.32
N THR A 238 -26.18 -2.46 7.86
CA THR A 238 -26.51 -2.35 6.42
C THR A 238 -27.26 -1.05 6.20
N PRO A 239 -27.11 -0.39 5.03
CA PRO A 239 -27.84 0.85 4.75
C PRO A 239 -29.34 0.69 4.99
N GLY A 240 -29.92 1.62 5.75
CA GLY A 240 -31.35 1.63 6.07
C GLY A 240 -31.81 0.62 7.14
N ARG A 241 -30.90 -0.16 7.75
CA ARG A 241 -31.22 -1.09 8.85
C ARG A 241 -30.41 -0.78 10.10
N PRO A 242 -30.95 -1.04 11.30
CA PRO A 242 -30.17 -0.92 12.53
C PRO A 242 -28.99 -1.92 12.52
N PRO A 243 -27.84 -1.56 13.12
CA PRO A 243 -26.72 -2.48 13.27
C PRO A 243 -27.09 -3.73 14.07
N THR A 244 -26.65 -4.89 13.60
CA THR A 244 -26.87 -6.19 14.23
C THR A 244 -25.60 -6.67 14.91
N LEU A 245 -25.71 -7.13 16.16
CA LEU A 245 -24.61 -7.80 16.86
C LEU A 245 -24.25 -9.10 16.14
N VAL A 246 -22.98 -9.23 15.77
CA VAL A 246 -22.44 -10.43 15.13
C VAL A 246 -21.67 -11.28 16.13
N ALA A 247 -20.79 -10.64 16.92
CA ALA A 247 -19.92 -11.36 17.84
C ALA A 247 -19.63 -10.54 19.10
N LYS A 248 -19.35 -11.26 20.18
CA LYS A 248 -18.78 -10.73 21.42
C LYS A 248 -17.34 -11.19 21.56
N ASP A 249 -16.63 -10.63 22.52
CA ASP A 249 -15.25 -11.00 22.86
C ASP A 249 -14.30 -10.92 21.65
N VAL A 250 -14.47 -9.86 20.86
CA VAL A 250 -13.56 -9.53 19.75
C VAL A 250 -12.40 -8.72 20.30
N GLU A 251 -11.17 -9.19 20.07
CA GLU A 251 -9.94 -8.54 20.50
C GLU A 251 -9.42 -7.59 19.42
N MET A 252 -9.49 -6.28 19.68
CA MET A 252 -8.86 -5.25 18.86
C MET A 252 -7.51 -4.88 19.48
N VAL A 253 -6.48 -4.73 18.64
CA VAL A 253 -5.16 -4.26 19.06
C VAL A 253 -4.61 -3.30 18.01
N ALA A 254 -3.94 -2.24 18.45
CA ALA A 254 -3.39 -1.20 17.56
C ALA A 254 -4.45 -0.56 16.65
N TYR A 255 -5.69 -0.42 17.14
CA TYR A 255 -6.86 0.02 16.38
C TYR A 255 -7.18 -0.85 15.15
N VAL A 256 -6.63 -2.07 15.07
CA VAL A 256 -6.96 -3.05 14.03
C VAL A 256 -8.06 -3.98 14.54
N VAL A 257 -9.24 -3.88 13.92
CA VAL A 257 -10.35 -4.79 14.20
C VAL A 257 -10.15 -6.06 13.36
N PRO A 258 -10.13 -7.27 13.95
CA PRO A 258 -9.83 -8.51 13.24
C PRO A 258 -11.04 -9.03 12.49
N ALA A 259 -11.61 -8.20 11.63
CA ALA A 259 -12.76 -8.52 10.80
C ALA A 259 -12.72 -7.74 9.50
N PHE A 260 -13.29 -8.28 8.42
CA PHE A 260 -13.42 -7.62 7.12
C PHE A 260 -14.53 -8.24 6.27
N PHE A 261 -14.98 -7.51 5.24
CA PHE A 261 -15.94 -8.01 4.25
C PHE A 261 -15.19 -8.55 3.03
N SER A 262 -15.70 -9.60 2.39
CA SER A 262 -15.24 -10.00 1.06
C SER A 262 -15.43 -8.85 0.06
N SER A 263 -14.68 -8.85 -1.05
CA SER A 263 -14.65 -7.73 -2.00
C SER A 263 -16.01 -7.44 -2.67
N ASP A 264 -16.88 -8.44 -2.75
CA ASP A 264 -18.26 -8.35 -3.23
C ASP A 264 -19.27 -7.95 -2.12
N GLY A 265 -18.82 -7.91 -0.86
CA GLY A 265 -19.64 -7.62 0.32
C GLY A 265 -20.53 -8.77 0.79
N ARG A 266 -20.41 -9.97 0.21
CA ARG A 266 -21.26 -11.12 0.54
C ARG A 266 -20.89 -11.77 1.87
N TYR A 267 -19.61 -11.91 2.15
CA TYR A 267 -19.12 -12.61 3.33
C TYR A 267 -18.53 -11.63 4.33
N LEU A 268 -18.76 -11.88 5.61
CA LEU A 268 -18.05 -11.27 6.72
C LEU A 268 -17.11 -12.31 7.32
N VAL A 269 -15.82 -11.99 7.38
CA VAL A 269 -14.82 -12.77 8.10
C VAL A 269 -14.46 -12.04 9.37
N TYR A 270 -14.37 -12.76 10.48
CA TYR A 270 -14.00 -12.15 11.76
C TYR A 270 -13.35 -13.16 12.71
N GLU A 271 -12.59 -12.61 13.67
CA GLU A 271 -12.07 -13.34 14.81
C GLU A 271 -12.93 -13.05 16.05
N SER A 272 -13.32 -14.11 16.76
CA SER A 272 -13.93 -14.01 18.09
C SER A 272 -13.46 -15.20 18.94
N ALA A 273 -13.07 -14.94 20.19
CA ALA A 273 -12.53 -15.97 21.09
C ALA A 273 -11.43 -16.85 20.44
N ARG A 274 -10.53 -16.23 19.66
CA ARG A 274 -9.44 -16.88 18.91
C ARG A 274 -9.90 -17.96 17.92
N GLN A 275 -11.14 -17.84 17.43
CA GLN A 275 -11.68 -18.65 16.35
C GLN A 275 -11.93 -17.75 15.14
N ILE A 276 -11.51 -18.21 13.96
CA ILE A 276 -11.85 -17.54 12.71
C ILE A 276 -13.20 -18.04 12.24
N ARG A 277 -14.08 -17.11 11.91
CA ARG A 277 -15.45 -17.37 11.48
C ARG A 277 -15.71 -16.67 10.16
N VAL A 278 -16.52 -17.31 9.32
CA VAL A 278 -17.03 -16.75 8.07
C VAL A 278 -18.55 -16.81 8.12
N ARG A 279 -19.18 -15.66 7.94
CA ARG A 279 -20.64 -15.51 7.88
C ARG A 279 -21.04 -15.05 6.49
N ASP A 280 -21.93 -15.80 5.86
CA ASP A 280 -22.63 -15.35 4.65
C ASP A 280 -23.71 -14.34 5.07
N LEU A 281 -23.61 -13.11 4.60
CA LEU A 281 -24.54 -12.03 4.96
C LEU A 281 -25.87 -12.13 4.23
N GLU A 282 -25.94 -12.88 3.13
CA GLU A 282 -27.18 -13.11 2.39
C GLU A 282 -28.05 -14.16 3.08
N SER A 283 -27.46 -15.33 3.37
CA SER A 283 -28.17 -16.44 4.03
C SER A 283 -28.21 -16.34 5.55
N GLY A 284 -27.29 -15.57 6.14
CA GLY A 284 -27.08 -15.49 7.59
C GLY A 284 -26.30 -16.68 8.17
N ASN A 285 -25.98 -17.68 7.34
CA ASN A 285 -25.25 -18.88 7.75
C ASN A 285 -23.82 -18.54 8.19
N GLU A 286 -23.35 -19.24 9.21
CA GLU A 286 -22.01 -19.07 9.76
C GLU A 286 -21.28 -20.39 9.87
N ARG A 287 -19.97 -20.36 9.63
CA ARG A 287 -19.07 -21.48 9.87
C ARG A 287 -17.80 -21.03 10.59
N ALA A 288 -17.26 -21.91 11.42
CA ALA A 288 -15.95 -21.75 12.01
C ALA A 288 -14.88 -22.43 11.14
N LEU A 289 -13.77 -21.74 10.90
CA LEU A 289 -12.57 -22.28 10.26
C LEU A 289 -11.58 -22.90 11.27
N GLY A 290 -11.88 -22.73 12.56
CA GLY A 290 -11.08 -23.24 13.67
C GLY A 290 -10.20 -22.17 14.34
N PRO A 291 -9.24 -22.61 15.18
CA PRO A 291 -8.38 -21.71 15.92
C PRO A 291 -7.53 -20.85 15.00
N GLY A 292 -7.49 -19.55 15.30
CA GLY A 292 -6.63 -18.62 14.59
C GLY A 292 -6.90 -17.16 14.95
N ILE A 293 -6.04 -16.29 14.42
CA ILE A 293 -6.08 -14.85 14.63
C ILE A 293 -5.88 -14.09 13.31
N ALA A 294 -6.13 -12.78 13.36
CA ALA A 294 -5.73 -11.82 12.34
C ALA A 294 -6.20 -12.17 10.91
N PRO A 295 -7.51 -12.39 10.69
CA PRO A 295 -8.00 -12.70 9.36
C PRO A 295 -7.79 -11.50 8.42
N ARG A 296 -7.41 -11.79 7.17
CA ARG A 296 -7.20 -10.80 6.08
C ARG A 296 -7.78 -11.31 4.77
N GLY A 297 -8.22 -10.43 3.88
CA GLY A 297 -8.57 -10.81 2.52
C GLY A 297 -7.30 -11.15 1.73
N PHE A 298 -7.33 -12.20 0.90
CA PHE A 298 -6.26 -12.48 -0.05
C PHE A 298 -6.54 -11.73 -1.36
N PRO A 299 -5.77 -10.67 -1.70
CA PRO A 299 -6.09 -9.82 -2.85
C PRO A 299 -6.24 -10.62 -4.15
N PHE A 300 -7.19 -10.19 -4.98
CA PHE A 300 -7.49 -10.77 -6.30
C PHE A 300 -8.01 -12.22 -6.28
N THR A 301 -8.42 -12.74 -5.12
CA THR A 301 -9.00 -14.07 -4.97
C THR A 301 -10.32 -14.03 -4.19
N ASP A 302 -11.05 -15.14 -4.19
CA ASP A 302 -12.24 -15.36 -3.35
C ASP A 302 -11.88 -16.08 -2.02
N ASP A 303 -10.66 -15.81 -1.53
CA ASP A 303 -10.10 -16.45 -0.35
C ASP A 303 -9.70 -15.44 0.72
N LEU A 304 -9.58 -15.97 1.94
CA LEU A 304 -9.02 -15.28 3.09
C LEU A 304 -7.73 -15.94 3.55
N LEU A 305 -6.96 -15.16 4.30
CA LEU A 305 -5.78 -15.59 5.04
C LEU A 305 -6.06 -15.46 6.53
N PHE A 306 -5.50 -16.34 7.33
CA PHE A 306 -5.46 -16.21 8.78
C PHE A 306 -4.28 -16.97 9.35
N LEU A 307 -3.98 -16.73 10.63
CA LEU A 307 -2.83 -17.32 11.30
C LEU A 307 -3.26 -18.28 12.39
N ARG A 308 -2.64 -19.46 12.43
CA ARG A 308 -2.79 -20.41 13.54
C ARG A 308 -1.49 -20.50 14.31
N GLU A 309 -1.54 -20.21 15.60
CA GLU A 309 -0.36 -20.30 16.47
C GLU A 309 0.12 -21.74 16.59
N ARG A 310 1.43 -21.94 16.57
CA ARG A 310 2.11 -23.21 16.83
C ARG A 310 2.71 -23.15 18.24
N PRO A 311 1.99 -23.59 19.28
CA PRO A 311 2.42 -23.41 20.66
C PRO A 311 3.78 -24.08 20.93
N ASP A 312 4.02 -25.25 20.34
CA ASP A 312 5.25 -26.03 20.51
C ASP A 312 6.49 -25.40 19.84
N ALA A 313 6.30 -24.36 19.02
CA ALA A 313 7.36 -23.67 18.30
C ALA A 313 7.62 -22.25 18.82
N SER A 314 7.09 -21.92 20.00
CA SER A 314 7.34 -20.64 20.66
C SER A 314 8.64 -20.69 21.45
N VAL A 315 9.52 -19.70 21.23
CA VAL A 315 10.84 -19.64 21.86
C VAL A 315 11.00 -18.33 22.61
N ARG A 316 11.34 -18.39 23.90
CA ARG A 316 11.70 -17.21 24.67
C ARG A 316 13.16 -16.84 24.40
N GLN A 317 13.40 -15.59 24.01
CA GLN A 317 14.73 -15.04 23.72
C GLN A 317 14.95 -13.78 24.57
N GLY A 318 15.54 -13.96 25.74
CA GLY A 318 15.66 -12.87 26.73
C GLY A 318 14.28 -12.40 27.23
N ASP A 319 14.02 -11.11 27.08
CA ASP A 319 12.73 -10.48 27.43
C ASP A 319 11.67 -10.62 26.33
N ASP A 320 12.08 -11.02 25.13
CA ASP A 320 11.20 -11.19 23.97
C ASP A 320 10.68 -12.63 23.86
N VAL A 321 9.49 -12.79 23.29
CA VAL A 321 8.92 -14.11 22.95
C VAL A 321 8.73 -14.20 21.44
N VAL A 322 9.41 -15.13 20.81
CA VAL A 322 9.23 -15.43 19.39
C VAL A 322 8.10 -16.45 19.26
N LEU A 323 7.00 -16.02 18.66
CA LEU A 323 5.85 -16.85 18.33
C LEU A 323 5.94 -17.32 16.89
N SER A 324 5.54 -18.56 16.65
CA SER A 324 5.49 -19.16 15.31
C SER A 324 4.05 -19.41 14.90
N TYR A 325 3.70 -19.03 13.66
CA TYR A 325 2.37 -19.16 13.10
C TYR A 325 2.41 -19.96 11.80
N GLN A 326 1.41 -20.82 11.62
CA GLN A 326 1.08 -21.35 10.31
C GLN A 326 0.21 -20.33 9.58
N VAL A 327 0.61 -19.96 8.36
CA VAL A 327 -0.17 -19.11 7.46
C VAL A 327 -1.17 -19.99 6.71
N LEU A 328 -2.45 -19.75 6.92
CA LEU A 328 -3.54 -20.55 6.36
C LEU A 328 -4.34 -19.75 5.34
N ARG A 329 -4.74 -20.41 4.26
CA ARG A 329 -5.63 -19.91 3.21
C ARG A 329 -6.93 -20.69 3.22
N ALA A 330 -8.07 -20.02 3.14
CA ALA A 330 -9.37 -20.69 3.03
C ALA A 330 -10.30 -19.93 2.07
N PRO A 331 -11.07 -20.62 1.22
CA PRO A 331 -12.08 -19.96 0.40
C PRO A 331 -13.22 -19.41 1.24
N PHE A 332 -13.83 -18.29 0.84
CA PHE A 332 -14.97 -17.74 1.59
C PHE A 332 -16.17 -18.70 1.59
N ALA A 333 -16.49 -19.27 0.43
CA ALA A 333 -17.70 -20.07 0.19
C ALA A 333 -17.71 -21.45 0.86
N GLY A 334 -16.55 -21.98 1.29
CA GLY A 334 -16.45 -23.31 1.88
C GLY A 334 -15.13 -24.00 1.56
N GLY A 335 -14.84 -25.09 2.25
CA GLY A 335 -13.59 -25.85 2.11
C GLY A 335 -12.68 -25.75 3.33
N GLU A 336 -11.75 -26.70 3.41
CA GLU A 336 -10.76 -26.79 4.49
C GLU A 336 -9.63 -25.78 4.30
N PRO A 337 -9.12 -25.16 5.39
CA PRO A 337 -7.93 -24.32 5.32
C PRO A 337 -6.70 -25.09 4.82
N THR A 338 -5.94 -24.49 3.92
CA THR A 338 -4.68 -25.01 3.40
C THR A 338 -3.50 -24.22 3.94
N SER A 339 -2.39 -24.92 4.22
CA SER A 339 -1.16 -24.29 4.71
C SER A 339 -0.37 -23.67 3.56
N LEU A 340 -0.01 -22.39 3.69
CA LEU A 340 0.88 -21.71 2.77
C LEU A 340 2.34 -21.69 3.24
N GLY A 341 2.56 -21.83 4.55
CA GLY A 341 3.90 -21.79 5.13
C GLY A 341 3.88 -21.31 6.58
N GLU A 342 5.01 -20.79 7.04
CA GLU A 342 5.21 -20.36 8.42
C GLU A 342 5.68 -18.89 8.48
N LEU A 343 5.19 -18.18 9.49
CA LEU A 343 5.50 -16.78 9.77
C LEU A 343 5.82 -16.64 11.26
N THR A 344 6.82 -15.85 11.61
CA THR A 344 7.19 -15.59 13.00
C THR A 344 6.85 -14.16 13.41
N ALA A 345 6.55 -13.96 14.69
CA ALA A 345 6.34 -12.65 15.29
C ALA A 345 7.06 -12.55 16.63
N ILE A 346 7.64 -11.39 16.92
CA ILE A 346 8.40 -11.13 18.14
C ILE A 346 7.56 -10.28 19.08
N VAL A 347 7.06 -10.90 20.16
CA VAL A 347 6.30 -10.20 21.19
C VAL A 347 7.27 -9.48 22.12
N ARG A 348 7.15 -8.15 22.17
CA ARG A 348 7.86 -7.30 23.13
C ARG A 348 6.87 -6.76 24.16
N GLY A 349 6.89 -7.33 25.36
CA GLY A 349 5.91 -7.05 26.43
C GLY A 349 5.75 -5.57 26.77
N GLN A 350 6.82 -4.78 26.62
CA GLN A 350 6.84 -3.35 26.92
C GLN A 350 6.11 -2.47 25.89
N ARG A 351 5.82 -2.97 24.68
CA ARG A 351 5.19 -2.17 23.61
C ARG A 351 3.67 -2.20 23.67
N ARG A 352 3.10 -3.41 23.59
CA ARG A 352 1.64 -3.62 23.49
C ARG A 352 1.20 -4.78 24.39
N GLY A 353 1.83 -4.91 25.57
CA GLY A 353 1.60 -6.03 26.47
C GLY A 353 1.99 -7.37 25.83
N ALA A 354 1.30 -8.45 26.20
CA ALA A 354 1.55 -9.79 25.66
C ALA A 354 0.81 -10.07 24.32
N TYR A 355 0.29 -9.03 23.64
CA TYR A 355 -0.39 -9.22 22.36
C TYR A 355 0.61 -9.48 21.23
N SER A 356 0.27 -10.43 20.36
CA SER A 356 1.10 -10.78 19.20
C SER A 356 1.06 -9.69 18.12
N PRO A 357 2.22 -9.25 17.60
CA PRO A 357 2.30 -8.33 16.46
C PRO A 357 1.60 -8.79 15.20
N ALA A 358 1.43 -10.09 15.05
CA ALA A 358 0.65 -10.68 13.98
C ALA A 358 -0.80 -10.14 13.92
N ARG A 359 -1.36 -9.64 15.03
CA ARG A 359 -2.70 -9.05 15.08
C ARG A 359 -2.84 -7.76 14.27
N TRP A 360 -1.77 -6.98 14.16
CA TRP A 360 -1.73 -5.72 13.40
C TRP A 360 -0.80 -5.79 12.17
N MET A 361 -0.49 -6.99 11.71
CA MET A 361 0.16 -7.18 10.41
C MET A 361 -0.77 -6.74 9.28
N ARG A 362 -0.17 -6.43 8.13
CA ARG A 362 -0.85 -5.95 6.94
C ARG A 362 -0.55 -6.85 5.75
N VAL A 363 -1.52 -6.96 4.86
CA VAL A 363 -1.28 -7.43 3.49
C VAL A 363 -0.77 -6.24 2.69
N ARG A 364 0.42 -6.33 2.10
CA ARG A 364 1.01 -5.25 1.30
C ARG A 364 1.47 -5.77 -0.05
N GLU A 365 1.33 -4.93 -1.06
CA GLU A 365 1.79 -5.19 -2.42
C GLU A 365 3.04 -4.35 -2.68
N GLN A 366 4.14 -5.01 -3.02
CA GLN A 366 5.41 -4.37 -3.35
C GLN A 366 5.91 -4.97 -4.67
N GLU A 367 6.06 -4.12 -5.69
CA GLU A 367 6.61 -4.51 -7.00
C GLU A 367 5.90 -5.72 -7.63
N GLY A 368 4.57 -5.79 -7.48
CA GLY A 368 3.75 -6.88 -8.01
C GLY A 368 3.78 -8.17 -7.17
N VAL A 369 4.47 -8.17 -6.04
CA VAL A 369 4.50 -9.29 -5.09
C VAL A 369 3.71 -8.92 -3.83
N ILE A 370 2.94 -9.87 -3.30
CA ILE A 370 2.09 -9.66 -2.13
C ILE A 370 2.76 -10.29 -0.91
N TYR A 371 2.81 -9.55 0.19
CA TYR A 371 3.42 -9.96 1.46
C TYR A 371 2.45 -9.82 2.62
N LEU A 372 2.61 -10.67 3.63
CA LEU A 372 2.19 -10.37 5.00
C LEU A 372 3.38 -9.72 5.71
N GLU A 373 3.20 -8.50 6.22
CA GLU A 373 4.27 -7.76 6.86
C GLU A 373 3.77 -6.84 7.98
N GLY A 374 4.65 -6.53 8.92
CA GLY A 374 4.37 -5.67 10.05
C GLY A 374 5.62 -5.47 10.89
N GLU A 375 5.59 -4.47 11.76
CA GLU A 375 6.64 -4.31 12.75
C GLU A 375 6.70 -5.54 13.67
N ASP A 376 7.92 -6.04 13.93
CA ASP A 376 8.17 -7.25 14.72
C ASP A 376 7.52 -8.53 14.15
N VAL A 377 7.21 -8.56 12.84
CA VAL A 377 6.71 -9.73 12.10
C VAL A 377 7.67 -10.05 10.95
N SER A 378 8.05 -11.32 10.76
CA SER A 378 8.83 -11.73 9.60
C SER A 378 8.03 -11.49 8.31
N SER A 379 8.62 -10.85 7.32
CA SER A 379 7.97 -10.70 6.01
C SER A 379 7.72 -12.08 5.39
N PHE A 380 6.47 -12.35 5.00
CA PHE A 380 6.06 -13.61 4.40
C PHE A 380 5.49 -13.36 3.01
N ARG A 381 6.17 -13.88 1.98
CA ARG A 381 5.72 -13.78 0.59
C ARG A 381 4.52 -14.70 0.37
N LEU A 382 3.40 -14.14 -0.09
CA LEU A 382 2.23 -14.92 -0.48
C LEU A 382 2.43 -15.50 -1.90
N PRO A 383 1.80 -16.65 -2.20
CA PRO A 383 1.75 -17.17 -3.56
C PRO A 383 1.15 -16.17 -4.54
N ASP A 384 1.57 -16.22 -5.80
CA ASP A 384 0.96 -15.40 -6.84
C ASP A 384 -0.51 -15.84 -7.04
N PRO A 385 -1.49 -14.92 -6.82
CA PRO A 385 -2.90 -15.25 -6.96
C PRO A 385 -3.30 -15.62 -8.39
N PHE A 386 -2.49 -15.25 -9.40
CA PHE A 386 -2.75 -15.52 -10.82
C PHE A 386 -2.14 -16.83 -11.31
N LEU A 387 -1.04 -17.31 -10.69
CA LEU A 387 -0.44 -18.60 -11.04
C LEU A 387 -1.19 -19.79 -10.45
N SER A 388 -1.92 -19.56 -9.35
CA SER A 388 -2.62 -20.60 -8.58
C SER A 388 -3.90 -21.13 -9.22
N GLN A 389 -4.40 -20.51 -10.31
CA GLN A 389 -5.68 -20.88 -10.94
C GLN A 389 -5.55 -21.91 -12.08
N ASN A 390 -4.32 -22.30 -12.46
CA ASN A 390 -4.07 -23.19 -13.60
C ASN A 390 -3.79 -24.66 -13.23
N THR A 391 -4.07 -25.08 -12.00
CA THR A 391 -4.03 -26.51 -11.62
C THR A 391 -5.36 -26.93 -11.02
N ALA A 392 -6.33 -27.12 -11.91
CA ALA A 392 -7.38 -28.11 -11.73
C ALA A 392 -7.37 -29.02 -12.99
N PRO A 393 -7.27 -30.35 -12.85
CA PRO A 393 -7.42 -31.28 -13.98
C PRO A 393 -8.85 -31.28 -14.54
#